data_AF-A0A699XNT4-F1
#
_entry.id   AF-A0A699XNT4-F1
#
_cell.length_a   1.000
_cell.length_b   1.000
_cell.length_c   1.000
_cell.angle_alpha   90.00
_cell.angle_beta   90.00
_cell.angle_gamma   90.00
#
_symmetry.space_group_name_H-M   'P 1'
#
loop_
_entity.id
_entity.type
_entity.pdbx_description
1 polymer ?
#
loop_
_entity_poly.entity_id
_entity_poly.type
_entity_poly.pdbx_seq_one_letter_code
_entity_poly.pdbx_strand_id
1 'polypeptide(L)' 'PEDIYAAVDSCETAQEIWFRVQQMMKGSDIGIHEKKAKLFNEWERLTSNERESIESYYHRFLKLMNDLKRNK' A
#
# COMPACT_ATOMS: atom_id res chain seq x y z
N PRO A 1 -2.37 -5.65 -24.05
CA PRO A 1 -1.95 -4.36 -24.64
C PRO A 1 -3.08 -3.71 -25.44
N GLU A 2 -3.81 -4.50 -26.23
CA GLU A 2 -4.99 -4.10 -27.01
C GLU A 2 -6.14 -3.53 -26.15
N ASP A 3 -6.31 -4.02 -24.92
CA ASP A 3 -7.40 -3.62 -24.01
C ASP A 3 -7.27 -2.16 -23.53
N ILE A 4 -6.04 -1.62 -23.52
CA ILE A 4 -5.77 -0.22 -23.13
C ILE A 4 -6.15 0.73 -24.26
N TYR A 5 -5.82 0.37 -25.51
CA TYR A 5 -6.16 1.19 -26.67
C TYR A 5 -7.65 1.19 -26.93
N ALA A 6 -8.33 0.03 -26.82
CA ALA A 6 -9.78 -0.06 -26.93
C ALA A 6 -10.51 0.75 -25.84
N ALA A 7 -9.99 0.75 -24.61
CA ALA A 7 -10.56 1.52 -23.51
C ALA A 7 -10.30 3.04 -23.61
N VAL A 8 -9.28 3.49 -24.34
CA VAL A 8 -9.08 4.93 -24.57
C VAL A 8 -9.87 5.39 -25.79
N ASP A 9 -9.95 4.56 -26.83
CA ASP A 9 -10.69 4.83 -28.07
C ASP A 9 -12.20 4.87 -27.85
N SER A 10 -12.72 4.18 -26.83
CA SER A 10 -14.13 4.23 -26.44
C SER A 10 -14.52 5.50 -25.66
N CYS A 11 -13.62 6.47 -25.45
CA CYS A 11 -13.89 7.68 -24.68
C CYS A 11 -14.10 8.86 -25.63
N GLU A 12 -15.21 9.57 -25.48
CA GLU A 12 -15.59 10.65 -26.39
C GLU A 12 -14.98 12.00 -26.00
N THR A 13 -14.62 12.16 -24.72
CA THR A 13 -14.15 13.43 -24.17
C THR A 13 -12.75 13.32 -23.57
N ALA A 14 -11.99 14.41 -23.69
CA ALA A 14 -10.66 14.53 -23.08
C ALA A 14 -10.69 14.33 -21.54
N GLN A 15 -11.81 14.66 -20.90
CA GLN A 15 -12.02 14.46 -19.45
C GLN A 15 -12.17 12.98 -19.08
N GLU A 16 -12.87 12.18 -19.89
CA GLU A 16 -13.01 10.73 -19.65
C GLU A 16 -11.69 9.99 -19.88
N ILE A 17 -10.92 10.39 -20.89
CA ILE A 17 -9.57 9.87 -21.12
C ILE A 17 -8.68 10.17 -19.92
N TRP A 18 -8.68 11.43 -19.44
CA TRP A 18 -7.91 11.83 -18.26
C TRP A 18 -8.33 11.05 -17.00
N PHE A 19 -9.62 10.83 -16.80
CA PHE A 19 -10.14 10.06 -15.66
C PHE A 19 -9.75 8.57 -15.73
N ARG A 20 -9.80 7.94 -16.91
CA ARG A 20 -9.37 6.53 -17.08
C ARG A 20 -7.86 6.37 -16.86
N VAL A 21 -7.05 7.30 -17.36
CA VAL A 21 -5.60 7.33 -17.10
C VAL A 21 -5.33 7.48 -15.60
N GLN A 22 -6.04 8.35 -14.88
CA GLN A 22 -5.91 8.46 -13.42
C GLN A 22 -6.28 7.15 -12.68
N GLN A 23 -7.31 6.43 -13.12
CA GLN A 23 -7.71 5.15 -12.50
C GLN A 23 -6.68 4.04 -12.75
N MET A 24 -6.08 4.00 -13.94
CA MET A 24 -5.00 3.08 -14.26
C MET A 24 -3.73 3.41 -13.46
N MET A 25 -3.43 4.70 -13.27
CA MET A 25 -2.31 5.16 -12.44
C MET A 25 -2.51 4.91 -10.95
N LYS A 26 -3.76 4.90 -10.43
CA LYS A 26 -4.05 4.49 -9.05
C LYS A 26 -3.63 3.04 -8.74
N GLY A 27 -3.55 2.17 -9.75
CA GLY A 27 -2.96 0.83 -9.60
C GLY A 27 -1.48 0.81 -9.19
N SER A 28 -0.76 1.94 -9.33
CA SER A 28 0.65 2.09 -8.94
C SER A 28 0.87 2.72 -7.56
N ASP A 29 -0.15 3.33 -6.94
CA ASP A 29 -0.03 4.05 -5.65
C ASP A 29 -0.89 3.44 -4.54
N ILE A 30 -1.96 2.72 -4.90
CA ILE A 30 -2.78 1.95 -3.96
C ILE A 30 -1.93 0.92 -3.23
N GLY A 31 -1.03 0.22 -3.92
CA GLY A 31 -0.17 -0.79 -3.28
C GLY A 31 0.80 -0.20 -2.25
N ILE A 32 1.26 1.04 -2.44
CA ILE A 32 2.15 1.73 -1.50
C ILE A 32 1.34 2.23 -0.30
N HIS A 33 0.19 2.86 -0.53
CA HIS A 33 -0.70 3.32 0.53
C HIS A 33 -1.28 2.15 1.35
N GLU A 34 -1.61 1.02 0.72
CA GLU A 34 -2.12 -0.18 1.38
C GLU A 34 -1.02 -0.87 2.21
N LYS A 35 0.20 -0.99 1.69
CA LYS A 35 1.35 -1.49 2.47
C LYS A 35 1.62 -0.60 3.69
N LYS A 36 1.57 0.72 3.49
CA LYS A 36 1.74 1.70 4.58
C LYS A 36 0.60 1.61 5.61
N ALA A 37 -0.65 1.45 5.16
CA ALA A 37 -1.80 1.28 6.04
C ALA A 37 -1.74 -0.04 6.84
N LYS A 38 -1.29 -1.14 6.22
CA LYS A 38 -1.08 -2.43 6.91
C LYS A 38 -0.03 -2.31 8.02
N LEU A 39 1.12 -1.67 7.73
CA LEU A 39 2.16 -1.44 8.74
C LEU A 39 1.68 -0.53 9.87
N PHE A 40 0.85 0.47 9.58
CA PHE A 40 0.28 1.35 10.60
C PHE A 40 -0.70 0.61 11.51
N ASN A 41 -1.54 -0.26 10.96
CA ASN A 41 -2.45 -1.12 11.73
C ASN A 41 -1.67 -2.13 12.60
N GLU A 42 -0.60 -2.71 12.06
CA GLU A 42 0.30 -3.60 12.85
C GLU A 42 1.00 -2.86 13.99
N TRP A 43 1.38 -1.59 13.77
CA TRP A 43 1.94 -0.72 14.80
C TRP A 43 0.92 -0.41 15.91
N GLU A 44 -0.32 -0.02 15.56
CA GLU A 44 -1.37 0.24 16.55
C GLU A 44 -1.69 -1.00 17.40
N ARG A 45 -1.60 -2.19 16.79
CA ARG A 45 -1.83 -3.47 17.48
C ARG A 45 -0.59 -4.02 18.19
N LEU A 46 0.53 -3.29 18.20
CA LEU A 46 1.77 -3.72 18.84
C LEU A 46 1.66 -3.51 20.35
N THR A 47 1.01 -4.45 21.02
CA THR A 47 0.95 -4.54 22.48
C THR A 47 1.82 -5.70 22.97
N SER A 48 2.35 -5.60 24.18
CA SER A 48 3.02 -6.73 24.82
C SER A 48 2.00 -7.79 25.20
N ASN A 49 2.26 -9.06 24.85
CA ASN A 49 1.41 -10.16 25.29
C ASN A 49 1.81 -10.60 26.71
N GLU A 50 0.87 -11.09 27.52
CA GLU A 50 1.10 -11.41 28.94
C GLU A 50 2.21 -12.45 29.22
N ARG A 51 2.57 -13.27 28.22
CA ARG A 51 3.60 -14.32 28.32
C ARG A 51 4.79 -14.09 27.38
N GLU A 52 4.86 -12.93 26.74
CA GLU A 52 5.95 -12.60 25.83
C GLU A 52 7.18 -12.14 26.62
N SER A 53 8.34 -12.75 26.33
CA SER A 53 9.61 -12.25 26.85
C SER A 53 9.92 -10.88 26.26
N ILE A 54 10.58 -10.02 27.06
CA ILE A 54 11.06 -8.70 26.63
C ILE A 54 11.90 -8.79 25.35
N GLU A 55 12.73 -9.83 25.23
CA GLU A 55 13.56 -10.05 24.04
C GLU A 55 12.71 -10.33 22.78
N SER A 56 11.66 -11.13 22.91
CA SER A 56 10.75 -11.46 21.82
C SER A 56 9.96 -10.22 21.37
N TYR A 57 9.46 -9.43 22.33
CA TYR A 57 8.81 -8.15 22.06
C TYR A 57 9.74 -7.19 21.31
N TYR A 58 10.98 -7.04 21.78
CA TYR A 58 11.98 -6.17 21.17
C TYR A 58 12.33 -6.61 19.75
N HIS A 59 12.41 -7.92 19.50
CA HIS A 59 12.65 -8.46 18.17
C HIS A 59 11.51 -8.11 17.18
N ARG A 60 10.24 -8.25 17.59
CA ARG A 60 9.09 -7.85 16.76
C ARG A 60 9.09 -6.36 16.46
N PHE A 61 9.37 -5.54 17.48
CA PHE A 61 9.47 -4.09 17.34
C PHE A 61 10.56 -3.68 16.33
N LEU A 62 11.76 -4.25 16.45
CA LEU A 62 12.85 -3.98 15.51
C LEU A 62 12.52 -4.38 14.08
N LYS A 63 11.86 -5.52 13.90
CA LYS A 63 11.40 -5.98 12.58
C LYS A 63 10.45 -4.98 11.93
N LEU A 64 9.42 -4.54 12.67
CA LEU A 64 8.46 -3.55 12.19
C LEU A 64 9.13 -2.21 11.82
N MET A 65 10.07 -1.73 12.65
CA MET A 65 10.84 -0.52 12.38
C MET A 65 11.71 -0.62 11.12
N ASN A 66 12.28 -1.80 10.87
CA ASN A 66 13.06 -2.05 9.66
C ASN A 66 12.17 -2.10 8.40
N ASP A 67 10.98 -2.70 8.51
CA ASP A 67 10.02 -2.75 7.41
C ASP A 67 9.47 -1.35 7.07
N LEU A 68 9.21 -0.51 8.08
CA LEU A 68 8.84 0.91 7.88
C LEU A 68 9.93 1.70 7.16
N LYS A 69 11.21 1.48 7.49
CA LYS A 69 12.34 2.16 6.85
C LYS A 69 12.56 1.73 5.39
N ARG A 70 12.25 0.47 5.04
CA ARG A 70 12.47 -0.10 3.70
C ARG A 70 11.34 0.23 2.72
N ASN A 71 10.14 0.54 3.19
CA ASN A 71 8.98 0.90 2.36
C ASN A 71 8.86 2.42 2.13
N LYS A 72 9.99 3.10 1.91
CA LYS A 72 10.06 4.55 1.68
C LYS A 72 9.98 4.90 0.19
#